data_AF-A0A7C1PZT9-F1
#
_entry.id   AF-A0A7C1PZT9-F1
#
_cell.length_a   1.000
_cell.length_b   1.000
_cell.length_c   1.000
_cell.angle_alpha   90.00
_cell.angle_beta   90.00
_cell.angle_gamma   90.00
#
_symmetry.space_group_name_H-M   'P 1'
#
loop_
_entity.id
_entity.type
_entity.pdbx_description
1 polymer ?
#
loop_
_entity_poly.entity_id
_entity_poly.type
_entity_poly.pdbx_seq_one_letter_code
_entity_poly.pdbx_strand_id
1 'polypeptide(L)'
;MPYAQGTEVSTDKSKTELKKIIYRFGASNYQFAESDEKAMVQFIIGNRMIRFMLHFLPPDSQMFAKTPTGRSRKKNAAFDEYEKETRRRWRALILCIKAKFETVESGIATFEEEFLAHIVLPNNETVATEMIPMITEAYKTKKMPKLLEFG
;
A
#
# COMPACT_ATOMS: atom_id res chain seq x y z
N MET A 1 -10.14 0.80 -31.37
CA MET A 1 -10.75 1.47 -30.21
C MET A 1 -11.99 0.70 -29.79
N PRO A 2 -12.20 0.50 -28.49
CA PRO A 2 -13.22 1.29 -27.83
C PRO A 2 -12.65 2.09 -26.66
N TYR A 3 -12.97 3.37 -26.71
CA TYR A 3 -12.86 4.32 -25.62
C TYR A 3 -13.86 3.97 -24.50
N ALA A 4 -13.39 4.12 -23.27
CA ALA A 4 -14.14 4.51 -22.07
C ALA A 4 -15.58 3.97 -21.94
N GLN A 5 -15.73 2.82 -21.28
CA GLN A 5 -16.99 2.44 -20.65
C GLN A 5 -16.74 1.82 -19.28
N GLY A 6 -17.25 2.50 -18.26
CA GLY A 6 -17.06 2.19 -16.86
C GLY A 6 -16.55 3.43 -16.17
N THR A 7 -17.41 4.09 -15.40
CA THR A 7 -17.10 5.25 -14.55
C THR A 7 -16.06 4.87 -13.49
N GLU A 8 -14.81 4.76 -13.92
CA GLU A 8 -13.66 4.39 -13.13
C GLU A 8 -12.87 5.65 -12.87
N VAL A 9 -12.83 6.11 -11.63
CA VAL A 9 -11.76 6.99 -11.17
C VAL A 9 -10.45 6.37 -11.65
N SER A 10 -9.77 7.02 -12.62
CA SER A 10 -8.49 6.53 -13.11
C SER A 10 -7.53 6.45 -11.94
N THR A 11 -6.55 5.54 -12.02
CA THR A 11 -5.45 5.47 -11.05
C THR A 11 -4.87 6.86 -10.81
N ASP A 12 -4.74 7.69 -11.85
CA ASP A 12 -4.24 9.07 -11.77
C ASP A 12 -5.13 10.01 -10.95
N LYS A 13 -6.46 9.94 -11.11
CA LYS A 13 -7.37 10.74 -10.27
C LYS A 13 -7.25 10.35 -8.81
N SER A 14 -7.15 9.05 -8.53
CA SER A 14 -7.01 8.52 -7.17
C SER A 14 -5.65 8.91 -6.56
N LYS A 15 -4.56 8.82 -7.33
CA LYS A 15 -3.20 9.28 -6.96
C LYS A 15 -3.19 10.78 -6.67
N THR A 16 -3.85 11.59 -7.50
CA THR A 16 -3.97 13.04 -7.32
C THR A 16 -4.74 13.39 -6.05
N GLU A 17 -5.84 12.69 -5.77
CA GLU A 17 -6.61 12.89 -4.55
C GLU A 17 -5.79 12.53 -3.31
N LEU A 18 -5.10 11.38 -3.33
CA LEU A 18 -4.20 10.96 -2.25
C LEU A 18 -3.11 12.01 -2.00
N LYS A 19 -2.48 12.52 -3.06
CA LYS A 19 -1.46 13.57 -2.98
C LYS A 19 -2.01 14.84 -2.31
N LYS A 20 -3.23 15.27 -2.64
CA LYS A 20 -3.89 16.42 -2.00
C LYS A 20 -4.13 16.21 -0.51
N ILE A 21 -4.58 15.01 -0.13
CA ILE A 21 -4.81 14.66 1.28
C ILE A 21 -3.48 14.67 2.04
N ILE A 22 -2.49 13.94 1.54
CA ILE A 22 -1.16 13.86 2.15
C ILE A 22 -0.55 15.26 2.38
N TYR A 23 -0.65 16.17 1.41
CA TYR A 23 -0.17 17.56 1.60
C TYR A 23 -0.96 18.37 2.61
N ARG A 24 -2.28 18.16 2.74
CA ARG A 24 -3.09 18.81 3.78
C ARG A 24 -2.55 18.51 5.19
N PHE A 25 -2.02 17.30 5.38
CA PHE A 25 -1.38 16.84 6.61
C PHE A 25 0.08 17.27 6.77
N GLY A 26 0.55 18.25 5.98
CA GLY A 26 1.90 18.80 6.10
C GLY A 26 2.99 17.88 5.57
N ALA A 27 2.64 16.91 4.72
CA ALA A 27 3.63 16.03 4.13
C ALA A 27 4.52 16.75 3.11
N SER A 28 5.73 16.24 2.95
CA SER A 28 6.71 16.64 1.95
C SER A 28 7.28 15.40 1.25
N ASN A 29 8.11 15.61 0.23
CA ASN A 29 8.86 14.56 -0.47
C ASN A 29 7.99 13.36 -0.90
N TYR A 30 6.77 13.65 -1.39
CA TYR A 30 5.89 12.63 -1.93
C TYR A 30 6.53 11.97 -3.16
N GLN A 31 6.73 10.66 -3.08
CA GLN A 31 7.28 9.82 -4.13
C GLN A 31 6.32 8.68 -4.43
N PHE A 32 6.33 8.29 -5.69
CA PHE A 32 5.53 7.20 -6.21
C PHE A 32 6.37 6.40 -7.20
N ALA A 33 6.38 5.08 -7.05
CA ALA A 33 7.02 4.15 -7.98
C ALA A 33 6.10 2.94 -8.20
N GLU A 34 6.06 2.43 -9.42
CA GLU A 34 5.24 1.27 -9.80
C GLU A 34 5.99 0.41 -10.81
N SER A 35 5.90 -0.90 -10.62
CA SER A 35 6.32 -1.95 -11.53
C SER A 35 5.19 -2.98 -11.66
N ASP A 36 5.37 -4.00 -12.50
CA ASP A 36 4.37 -5.06 -12.68
C ASP A 36 4.09 -5.88 -11.40
N GLU A 37 5.04 -5.89 -10.47
CA GLU A 37 4.94 -6.69 -9.24
C GLU A 37 4.44 -5.90 -8.04
N LYS A 38 4.77 -4.60 -7.98
CA LYS A 38 4.49 -3.78 -6.82
C LYS A 38 4.43 -2.29 -7.13
N ALA A 39 3.69 -1.59 -6.29
CA ALA A 39 3.71 -0.15 -6.18
C ALA A 39 4.19 0.30 -4.80
N MET A 40 4.84 1.45 -4.77
CA MET A 40 5.35 2.11 -3.58
C MET A 40 4.83 3.54 -3.52
N VAL A 41 4.33 3.93 -2.34
CA VAL A 41 3.99 5.31 -2.00
C VAL A 41 4.83 5.70 -0.81
N GLN A 42 5.59 6.78 -0.93
CA GLN A 42 6.44 7.29 0.15
C GLN A 42 6.25 8.79 0.32
N PHE A 43 6.29 9.27 1.56
CA PHE A 43 6.24 10.70 1.88
C PHE A 43 6.86 10.94 3.25
N ILE A 44 7.14 12.19 3.59
CA ILE A 44 7.65 12.60 4.90
C ILE A 44 6.61 13.47 5.58
N ILE A 45 6.25 13.16 6.83
CA ILE A 45 5.48 14.04 7.72
C ILE A 45 6.30 14.28 8.97
N GLY A 46 6.51 15.55 9.32
CA GLY A 46 7.43 15.93 10.39
C GLY A 46 8.84 15.39 10.12
N ASN A 47 9.34 14.55 11.03
CA ASN A 47 10.63 13.87 10.92
C ASN A 47 10.49 12.36 10.66
N ARG A 48 9.36 11.92 10.10
CA ARG A 48 9.08 10.51 9.80
C ARG A 48 8.92 10.33 8.30
N MET A 49 9.76 9.47 7.73
CA MET A 49 9.54 8.94 6.39
C MET A 49 8.57 7.77 6.49
N ILE A 50 7.48 7.83 5.73
CA ILE A 50 6.42 6.82 5.70
C ILE A 50 6.46 6.13 4.35
N ARG A 51 6.41 4.79 4.33
CA ARG A 51 6.37 3.98 3.11
C ARG A 51 5.24 2.96 3.16
N PHE A 52 4.40 2.98 2.14
CA PHE A 52 3.42 1.94 1.84
C PHE A 52 3.89 1.13 0.65
N MET A 53 3.83 -0.19 0.78
CA MET A 53 4.09 -1.15 -0.29
C MET A 53 2.79 -1.87 -0.66
N LEU A 54 2.44 -1.82 -1.94
CA LEU A 54 1.31 -2.53 -2.50
C LEU A 54 1.82 -3.59 -3.46
N HIS A 55 1.55 -4.86 -3.17
CA HIS A 55 1.92 -5.95 -4.06
C HIS A 55 0.77 -6.25 -5.01
N PHE A 56 1.10 -6.49 -6.28
CA PHE A 56 0.16 -6.92 -7.29
C PHE A 56 0.26 -8.43 -7.49
N LEU A 57 -0.82 -9.02 -8.01
CA LEU A 57 -0.77 -10.38 -8.50
C LEU A 57 -0.17 -10.35 -9.90
N PRO A 58 0.66 -11.33 -10.29
CA PRO A 58 1.26 -11.31 -11.61
C PRO A 58 0.17 -11.43 -12.70
N PRO A 59 0.35 -10.81 -13.88
CA PRO A 59 -0.67 -10.80 -14.94
C PRO A 59 -1.10 -12.20 -15.42
N ASP A 60 -0.23 -13.20 -15.27
CA ASP A 60 -0.45 -14.60 -15.65
C ASP A 60 -1.08 -15.47 -14.55
N SER A 61 -1.44 -14.86 -13.40
CA SER A 61 -2.10 -15.55 -12.30
C SER A 61 -3.35 -16.31 -12.76
N GLN A 62 -3.52 -17.54 -12.27
CA GLN A 62 -4.68 -18.39 -12.58
C GLN A 62 -6.02 -17.72 -12.24
N MET A 63 -6.01 -16.79 -11.26
CA MET A 63 -7.16 -15.98 -10.87
C MET A 63 -7.73 -15.19 -12.06
N PHE A 64 -6.86 -14.64 -12.91
CA PHE A 64 -7.24 -13.87 -14.09
C PHE A 64 -7.50 -14.78 -15.29
N ALA A 65 -6.87 -15.95 -15.34
CA ALA A 65 -7.03 -16.90 -16.43
C ALA A 65 -8.41 -17.59 -16.45
N LYS A 66 -9.11 -17.74 -15.31
CA LYS A 66 -10.38 -18.51 -15.22
C LYS A 66 -11.56 -17.66 -14.75
N THR A 67 -12.67 -17.75 -15.48
CA THR A 67 -13.98 -17.21 -15.08
C THR A 67 -14.46 -17.80 -13.73
N PRO A 68 -15.42 -17.15 -13.03
CA PRO A 68 -15.99 -17.70 -11.80
C PRO A 68 -16.57 -19.12 -11.96
N THR A 69 -17.05 -19.46 -13.16
CA THR A 69 -17.56 -20.80 -13.51
C THR A 69 -16.45 -21.80 -13.91
N GLY A 70 -15.17 -21.43 -13.75
CA GLY A 70 -14.02 -22.30 -14.02
C GLY A 70 -13.56 -22.38 -15.49
N ARG A 71 -14.23 -21.70 -16.43
CA ARG A 71 -13.86 -21.67 -17.85
C ARG A 71 -12.68 -20.73 -18.11
N SER A 72 -11.78 -21.09 -19.03
CA SER A 72 -10.65 -20.23 -19.42
C SER A 72 -11.10 -18.95 -20.12
N ARG A 73 -10.53 -17.81 -19.72
CA ARG A 73 -10.70 -16.51 -20.38
C ARG A 73 -9.81 -16.40 -21.63
N LYS A 74 -10.23 -15.57 -22.59
CA LYS A 74 -9.35 -15.09 -23.67
C LYS A 74 -8.29 -14.15 -23.09
N LYS A 75 -7.12 -14.04 -23.74
CA LYS A 75 -5.99 -13.22 -23.26
C LYS A 75 -6.38 -11.79 -22.89
N ASN A 76 -7.09 -11.07 -23.78
CA ASN A 76 -7.52 -9.70 -23.50
C ASN A 76 -8.45 -9.61 -22.28
N ALA A 77 -9.41 -10.54 -22.18
CA ALA A 77 -10.32 -10.58 -21.03
C ALA A 77 -9.61 -10.94 -19.71
N ALA A 78 -8.51 -11.69 -19.74
CA ALA A 78 -7.68 -11.93 -18.56
C ALA A 78 -6.90 -10.67 -18.17
N PHE A 79 -6.35 -9.95 -19.15
CA PHE A 79 -5.66 -8.68 -18.93
C PHE A 79 -6.59 -7.60 -18.35
N ASP A 80 -7.82 -7.49 -18.88
CA ASP A 80 -8.82 -6.56 -18.35
C ASP A 80 -9.15 -6.82 -16.86
N GLU A 81 -9.20 -8.10 -16.46
CA GLU A 81 -9.44 -8.49 -15.06
C GLU A 81 -8.22 -8.19 -14.17
N TYR A 82 -7.00 -8.37 -14.68
CA TYR A 82 -5.78 -7.93 -14.01
C TYR A 82 -5.81 -6.41 -13.76
N GLU A 83 -6.09 -5.60 -14.77
CA GLU A 83 -6.17 -4.14 -14.62
C GLU A 83 -7.28 -3.69 -13.65
N LYS A 84 -8.42 -4.39 -13.63
CA LYS A 84 -9.48 -4.15 -12.64
C LYS A 84 -9.01 -4.44 -11.22
N GLU A 85 -8.33 -5.57 -11.00
CA GLU A 85 -7.80 -5.93 -9.68
C GLU A 85 -6.72 -4.94 -9.22
N THR A 86 -5.82 -4.52 -10.12
CA THR A 86 -4.82 -3.49 -9.84
C THR A 86 -5.48 -2.17 -9.41
N ARG A 87 -6.52 -1.71 -10.13
CA ARG A 87 -7.32 -0.53 -9.76
C ARG A 87 -8.05 -0.70 -8.43
N ARG A 88 -8.56 -1.89 -8.13
CA ARG A 88 -9.21 -2.20 -6.85
C ARG A 88 -8.21 -2.10 -5.69
N ARG A 89 -7.01 -2.68 -5.85
CA ARG A 89 -5.92 -2.60 -4.87
C ARG A 89 -5.47 -1.17 -4.60
N TRP A 90 -5.36 -0.36 -5.66
CA TRP A 90 -5.09 1.08 -5.54
C TRP A 90 -6.14 1.81 -4.70
N ARG A 91 -7.42 1.59 -4.99
CA ARG A 91 -8.52 2.18 -4.21
C ARG A 91 -8.48 1.75 -2.75
N ALA A 92 -8.19 0.48 -2.49
CA ALA A 92 -8.06 -0.05 -1.12
C ALA A 92 -6.91 0.62 -0.35
N LEU A 93 -5.74 0.78 -0.99
CA LEU A 93 -4.61 1.49 -0.39
C LEU A 93 -4.99 2.94 -0.03
N ILE A 94 -5.61 3.64 -0.98
CA ILE A 94 -6.01 5.04 -0.77
C ILE A 94 -7.03 5.15 0.35
N LEU A 95 -8.03 4.28 0.38
CA LEU A 95 -9.02 4.25 1.46
C LEU A 95 -8.35 3.99 2.81
N CYS A 96 -7.40 3.05 2.87
CA CYS A 96 -6.63 2.78 4.07
C CYS A 96 -5.89 4.03 4.56
N ILE A 97 -5.12 4.68 3.69
CA ILE A 97 -4.36 5.89 4.06
C ILE A 97 -5.29 7.02 4.51
N LYS A 98 -6.42 7.24 3.82
CA LYS A 98 -7.42 8.23 4.23
C LYS A 98 -7.97 7.93 5.62
N ALA A 99 -8.30 6.67 5.90
CA ALA A 99 -8.80 6.27 7.20
C ALA A 99 -7.75 6.50 8.30
N LYS A 100 -6.47 6.19 8.05
CA LYS A 100 -5.37 6.48 9.00
C LYS A 100 -5.31 7.97 9.35
N PHE A 101 -5.41 8.83 8.34
CA PHE A 101 -5.42 10.28 8.56
C PHE A 101 -6.64 10.74 9.35
N GLU A 102 -7.83 10.23 9.04
CA GLU A 102 -9.05 10.52 9.79
C GLU A 102 -8.94 10.07 11.26
N THR A 103 -8.35 8.89 11.53
CA THR A 103 -8.08 8.40 12.89
C THR A 103 -7.22 9.40 13.68
N VAL A 104 -6.22 10.01 13.02
CA VAL A 104 -5.36 11.03 13.63
C VAL A 104 -6.11 12.35 13.84
N GLU A 105 -6.89 12.83 12.87
CA GLU A 105 -7.69 14.08 13.02
C GLU A 105 -8.75 13.95 14.11
N SER A 106 -9.37 12.77 14.20
CA SER A 106 -10.36 12.46 15.24
C SER A 106 -9.74 12.25 16.63
N GLY A 107 -8.41 12.28 16.75
CA GLY A 107 -7.71 12.09 18.03
C GLY A 107 -7.81 10.68 18.59
N ILE A 108 -8.12 9.68 17.76
CA ILE A 108 -8.24 8.27 18.16
C ILE A 108 -6.84 7.67 18.40
N ALA A 109 -5.84 8.12 17.64
CA ALA A 109 -4.44 7.75 17.81
C ALA A 109 -3.54 8.92 17.42
N THR A 110 -2.32 8.95 17.95
CA THR A 110 -1.28 9.85 17.45
C THR A 110 -0.82 9.42 16.06
N PHE A 111 -0.14 10.32 15.34
CA PHE A 111 0.41 10.00 14.03
C PHE A 111 1.41 8.84 14.10
N GLU A 112 2.30 8.86 15.08
CA GLU A 112 3.32 7.84 15.28
C GLU A 112 2.70 6.47 15.58
N GLU A 113 1.64 6.41 16.38
CA GLU A 113 0.93 5.15 16.66
C GLU A 113 0.24 4.60 15.41
N GLU A 114 -0.54 5.44 14.72
CA GLU A 114 -1.35 5.01 13.58
C GLU A 114 -0.51 4.62 12.36
N PHE A 115 0.63 5.30 12.16
CA PHE A 115 1.55 5.05 11.05
C PHE A 115 2.77 4.21 11.44
N LEU A 116 2.88 3.74 12.69
CA LEU A 116 4.08 3.07 13.24
C LEU A 116 4.67 2.04 12.28
N ALA A 117 3.83 1.10 11.83
CA ALA A 117 4.19 0.00 10.94
C ALA A 117 4.81 0.47 9.61
N HIS A 118 4.51 1.69 9.16
CA HIS A 118 4.92 2.25 7.88
C HIS A 118 6.11 3.21 7.99
N ILE A 119 6.60 3.49 9.20
CA ILE A 119 7.79 4.33 9.39
C ILE A 119 9.01 3.62 8.83
N VAL A 120 9.80 4.33 8.02
CA VAL A 120 11.06 3.86 7.46
C VAL A 120 12.19 4.08 8.47
N LEU A 121 12.95 3.03 8.72
CA LEU A 121 14.12 3.00 9.60
C LEU A 121 15.41 3.35 8.83
N PRO A 122 16.53 3.63 9.51
CA PRO A 122 17.81 3.96 8.87
C PRO A 122 18.34 2.90 7.90
N ASN A 123 18.00 1.62 8.10
CA ASN A 123 18.32 0.55 7.16
C ASN A 123 17.45 0.54 5.90
N ASN A 124 16.62 1.57 5.71
CA ASN A 124 15.69 1.74 4.59
C ASN A 124 14.54 0.72 4.53
N GLU A 125 14.30 -0.04 5.60
CA GLU A 125 13.14 -0.91 5.77
C GLU A 125 12.07 -0.28 6.65
N THR A 126 10.84 -0.81 6.61
CA THR A 126 9.77 -0.34 7.49
C THR A 126 9.84 -1.00 8.86
N VAL A 127 9.31 -0.32 9.89
CA VAL A 127 9.13 -0.92 11.22
C VAL A 127 8.38 -2.25 11.14
N ALA A 128 7.37 -2.39 10.28
CA ALA A 128 6.68 -3.66 10.09
C ALA A 128 7.61 -4.78 9.59
N THR A 129 8.47 -4.49 8.61
CA THR A 129 9.44 -5.46 8.07
C THR A 129 10.34 -6.02 9.18
N GLU A 130 10.85 -5.13 10.05
CA GLU A 130 11.76 -5.52 11.14
C GLU A 130 11.04 -6.16 12.33
N MET A 131 9.94 -5.56 12.78
CA MET A 131 9.32 -5.92 14.04
C MET A 131 8.45 -7.18 13.95
N ILE A 132 7.83 -7.48 12.81
CA ILE A 132 6.93 -8.64 12.68
C ILE A 132 7.68 -9.97 12.94
N PRO A 133 8.85 -10.23 12.33
CA PRO A 133 9.65 -11.42 12.63
C PRO A 133 10.09 -11.47 14.10
N MET A 134 10.53 -10.33 14.64
CA MET A 134 10.97 -10.21 16.03
C MET A 134 9.84 -10.53 17.03
N ILE A 135 8.63 -10.02 16.80
CA ILE A 135 7.44 -10.31 17.61
C ILE A 135 7.10 -11.80 17.52
N THR A 136 7.18 -12.38 16.33
CA THR A 136 6.91 -13.82 16.12
C THR A 136 7.88 -14.68 16.94
N GLU A 137 9.16 -14.33 16.94
CA GLU A 137 10.17 -15.05 17.73
C GLU A 137 10.00 -14.80 19.24
N ALA A 138 9.64 -13.58 19.62
CA ALA A 138 9.35 -13.23 21.01
C ALA A 138 8.18 -14.06 21.56
N TYR A 139 7.12 -14.29 20.78
CA TYR A 139 6.02 -15.16 21.18
C TYR A 139 6.45 -16.62 21.35
N LYS A 140 7.35 -17.12 20.48
CA LYS A 140 7.87 -18.50 20.58
C LYS A 140 8.79 -18.68 21.79
N THR A 141 9.69 -17.73 22.01
CA THR A 141 10.75 -17.82 23.02
C THR A 141 10.37 -17.23 24.37
N LYS A 142 9.28 -16.46 24.42
CA LYS A 142 8.85 -15.63 25.56
C LYS A 142 9.91 -14.63 26.02
N LYS A 143 10.81 -14.23 25.12
CA LYS A 143 11.85 -13.24 25.38
C LYS A 143 11.58 -11.99 24.56
N MET A 144 11.84 -10.83 25.16
CA MET A 144 11.75 -9.58 24.43
C MET A 144 12.81 -9.53 23.32
N PRO A 145 12.48 -8.93 22.16
CA PRO A 145 13.46 -8.69 21.13
C PRO A 145 14.58 -7.78 21.65
N LYS A 146 15.77 -7.93 21.07
CA LYS A 146 16.88 -7.01 21.34
C LYS A 146 16.50 -5.60 20.91
N LEU A 147 17.23 -4.61 21.45
CA LEU A 147 17.11 -3.22 21.02
C LEU A 147 17.35 -3.13 19.50
N LEU A 148 16.70 -2.17 18.86
CA LEU A 148 16.94 -1.87 17.44
C LEU A 148 18.41 -1.47 17.27
N GLU A 149 19.20 -2.35 16.67
CA GLU A 149 20.59 -2.08 16.31
C GLU A 149 20.59 -1.35 14.97
N PHE A 150 21.11 -0.14 14.94
CA PHE A 150 21.40 0.57 13.69
C PHE A 150 22.87 0.32 13.36
N GLY A 151 23.12 -0.40 12.26
CA GLY A 151 24.45 -0.64 11.70
C GLY A 151 24.87 0.44 10.74
#